data_AF-A0ABD0QEE5-F1
#
_entry.id   AF-A0ABD0QEE5-F1
#
_cell.length_a   1.000
_cell.length_b   1.000
_cell.length_c   1.000
_cell.angle_alpha   90.00
_cell.angle_beta   90.00
_cell.angle_gamma   90.00
#
_symmetry.space_group_name_H-M   'P 1'
#
loop_
_entity.id
_entity.type
_entity.pdbx_description
1 polymer ?
#
loop_
_entity_poly.entity_id
_entity_poly.type
_entity_poly.pdbx_seq_one_letter_code
_entity_poly.pdbx_strand_id
1 'polypeptide(L)' 'SPGVLAAVDATIHKSTGERFKISGFPTVKYFEKGEEKYTLPHLRSKDKIIEWLQ' A
#
# COMPACT_ATOMS: atom_id res chain seq x y z
N SER A 1 11.65 -13.56 4.91
CA SER A 1 10.20 -13.68 5.23
C SER A 1 9.42 -13.20 4.02
N PRO A 2 8.44 -13.96 3.50
CA PRO A 2 7.61 -13.45 2.41
C PRO A 2 6.91 -12.17 2.89
N GLY A 3 7.01 -11.09 2.12
CA GLY A 3 6.30 -9.86 2.41
C GLY A 3 4.80 -10.13 2.49
N VAL A 4 4.12 -9.56 3.48
CA VAL A 4 2.67 -9.69 3.63
C VAL A 4 1.99 -8.61 2.81
N LEU A 5 1.06 -9.00 1.94
CA LEU A 5 0.21 -8.07 1.20
C LEU A 5 -1.15 -7.97 1.91
N ALA A 6 -1.61 -6.75 2.13
CA ALA A 6 -2.93 -6.47 2.69
C ALA A 6 -3.65 -5.42 1.83
N ALA A 7 -4.98 -5.54 1.76
CA ALA A 7 -5.85 -4.57 1.11
C ALA A 7 -6.75 -3.93 2.17
N VAL A 8 -6.94 -2.61 2.07
CA VAL A 8 -7.83 -1.85 2.94
C VAL A 8 -8.80 -1.07 2.07
N ASP A 9 -10.09 -1.23 2.34
CA ASP A 9 -11.13 -0.42 1.70
C ASP A 9 -11.27 0.91 2.44
N ALA A 10 -10.72 1.98 1.84
CA ALA A 10 -10.78 3.33 2.39
C ALA A 10 -12.15 4.01 2.20
N THR A 11 -13.06 3.43 1.41
CA THR A 11 -14.44 3.95 1.30
C THR A 11 -15.25 3.65 2.57
N ILE A 12 -14.98 2.48 3.17
CA ILE A 12 -15.51 2.06 4.46
C ILE A 12 -14.67 2.67 5.59
N HIS A 13 -13.34 2.56 5.51
CA HIS A 13 -12.41 3.01 6.55
C HIS A 13 -11.86 4.41 6.25
N LYS A 14 -12.75 5.42 6.27
CA LYS A 14 -12.41 6.80 5.94
C LYS A 14 -11.30 7.39 6.82
N SER A 15 -11.30 7.09 8.12
CA SER A 15 -10.28 7.56 9.06
C SER A 15 -8.88 7.09 8.69
N THR A 16 -8.75 5.83 8.27
CA THR A 16 -7.49 5.25 7.77
C THR A 16 -7.09 5.87 6.43
N GLY A 17 -8.05 6.07 5.53
CA GLY A 17 -7.85 6.75 4.25
C GLY A 17 -7.32 8.18 4.43
N GLU A 18 -7.92 8.95 5.33
CA GLU A 18 -7.48 10.32 5.67
C GLU A 18 -6.12 10.33 6.35
N ARG A 19 -5.89 9.43 7.33
CA ARG A 19 -4.60 9.31 8.04
C ARG A 19 -3.43 9.09 7.08
N PHE A 20 -3.62 8.25 6.06
CA PHE A 20 -2.61 7.96 5.05
C PHE A 20 -2.75 8.80 3.77
N LYS A 21 -3.61 9.83 3.79
CA LYS A 21 -3.85 10.77 2.69
C LYS A 21 -4.14 10.08 1.34
N ILE A 22 -4.99 9.05 1.37
CA ILE A 22 -5.40 8.32 0.18
C ILE A 22 -6.37 9.19 -0.62
N SER A 23 -5.87 9.82 -1.69
CA SER A 23 -6.64 10.68 -2.60
C SER A 23 -7.09 9.98 -3.88
N GLY A 24 -6.61 8.77 -4.16
CA GLY A 24 -6.94 8.01 -5.35
C GLY A 24 -6.69 6.51 -5.20
N PHE A 25 -7.39 5.72 -6.02
CA PHE A 25 -7.34 4.25 -5.98
C PHE A 25 -6.83 3.69 -7.31
N PRO A 26 -6.13 2.53 -7.30
CA PRO A 26 -5.44 1.94 -6.15
C PRO A 26 -4.21 2.77 -5.75
N THR A 27 -3.88 2.80 -4.45
CA THR A 27 -2.63 3.37 -3.91
C THR A 27 -1.91 2.28 -3.13
N VAL A 28 -0.66 2.00 -3.49
CA VAL A 28 0.18 1.00 -2.80
C VAL A 28 1.16 1.73 -1.90
N LYS A 29 1.23 1.30 -0.63
CA LYS A 29 2.15 1.81 0.39
C LYS A 29 2.84 0.64 1.07
N TYR A 30 4.13 0.80 1.33
CA TYR A 30 4.93 -0.16 2.06
C TYR A 30 5.12 0.27 3.50
N PHE A 31 4.94 -0.70 4.40
CA PHE A 31 5.08 -0.53 5.83
C PHE A 31 6.19 -1.44 6.35
N GLU A 32 7.10 -0.88 7.15
CA GLU A 32 8.15 -1.62 7.83
C GLU A 32 8.03 -1.35 9.34
N LYS A 33 7.93 -2.39 10.16
CA LYS A 33 7.82 -2.28 11.63
C LYS A 33 6.68 -1.34 12.10
N GLY A 34 5.60 -1.25 11.33
CA GLY A 34 4.43 -0.42 11.65
C GLY A 34 4.51 1.04 11.16
N GLU A 35 5.61 1.43 10.51
CA GLU A 35 5.78 2.77 9.94
C GLU A 35 5.65 2.74 8.42
N GLU A 36 5.01 3.78 7.85
CA GLU A 36 4.97 3.97 6.40
C GLU A 36 6.37 4.37 5.92
N LYS A 37 6.98 3.54 5.07
CA LYS A 37 8.32 3.78 4.52
C LYS A 37 8.28 4.34 3.11
N TYR A 38 7.46 3.76 2.23
CA TYR A 38 7.41 4.15 0.82
C TYR A 38 5.98 4.18 0.31
N THR A 39 5.64 5.23 -0.43
CA THR A 39 4.45 5.25 -1.29
C THR A 39 4.87 4.85 -2.69
N LEU A 40 4.26 3.79 -3.22
CA LEU A 40 4.68 3.11 -4.45
C LEU A 40 3.58 3.21 -5.52
N PRO A 41 3.28 4.43 -6.05
CA PRO A 41 2.17 4.63 -6.97
C PRO A 41 2.38 3.96 -8.35
N HIS A 42 3.62 3.58 -8.65
CA HIS A 42 4.02 2.91 -9.89
C HIS A 42 3.82 1.39 -9.87
N LEU A 43 3.57 0.81 -8.69
CA LEU A 43 3.31 -0.62 -8.52
C LEU A 43 1.83 -0.93 -8.74
N ARG A 44 1.42 -0.98 -10.01
CA ARG A 44 0.05 -1.30 -10.43
C ARG A 44 -0.08 -2.65 -11.15
N SER A 45 1.03 -3.38 -11.27
CA SER A 45 1.10 -4.66 -11.98
C SER A 45 1.65 -5.73 -11.06
N LYS A 46 1.12 -6.95 -11.17
CA LYS A 46 1.55 -8.11 -10.37
C LYS A 46 3.08 -8.29 -10.43
N ASP A 47 3.64 -8.26 -11.64
CA ASP A 47 5.06 -8.55 -11.85
C ASP A 47 5.94 -7.52 -11.14
N LYS A 48 5.59 -6.23 -11.22
CA LYS A 48 6.32 -5.15 -10.53
C LYS A 48 6.24 -5.27 -9.01
N ILE A 49 5.08 -5.69 -8.47
CA ILE A 49 4.91 -5.89 -7.02
C ILE A 49 5.80 -7.06 -6.56
N ILE A 50 5.86 -8.14 -7.33
CA ILE A 50 6.70 -9.29 -7.01
C ILE A 50 8.18 -8.91 -7.09
N GLU A 51 8.60 -8.24 -8.16
CA GLU A 51 9.98 -7.75 -8.34
C GLU A 51 10.42 -6.84 -7.19
N TRP A 52 9.53 -5.97 -6.71
CA TRP A 52 9.83 -5.06 -5.60
C TRP A 52 9.92 -5.76 -4.24
N LEU A 53 9.24 -6.91 -4.08
CA LEU A 53 9.22 -7.70 -2.83
C LEU A 53 10.34 -8.75 -2.75
N GLN A 54 11.07 -9.00 -3.85
CA GLN A 54 12.26 -9.88 -3.86
C GLN A 54 13.46 -9.18 -3.22
#